data_AF-A0A376RH58-F1
#
_entry.id   AF-A0A376RH58-F1
#
_cell.length_a   1.000
_cell.length_b   1.000
_cell.length_c   1.000
_cell.angle_alpha   90.00
_cell.angle_beta   90.00
_cell.angle_gamma   90.00
#
_symmetry.space_group_name_H-M   'P 1'
#
loop_
_entity.id
_entity.type
_entity.pdbx_description
1 polymer ?
#
loop_
_entity_poly.entity_id
_entity_poly.type
_entity_poly.pdbx_seq_one_letter_code
_entity_poly.pdbx_strand_id
1 'polypeptide(L)'
;MFARLLSPATESSQVSFNNLSFTETPPKSIIEAAATGAMTGLKIAAGVATVVMAFFAIIALINGIIGGVGGWFGFAHASLESILGYLLAPLAWVMGLTGVMQILPGV
;
A
#
# COMPACT_ATOMS: atom_id res chain seq x y z
N MET A 1 1.00 -17.64 5.06
CA MET A 1 2.22 -18.46 5.18
C MET A 1 3.35 -17.71 5.89
N PHE A 2 3.81 -16.56 5.40
CA PHE A 2 4.89 -15.78 6.03
C PHE A 2 4.66 -15.47 7.52
N ALA A 3 3.44 -15.12 7.93
CA ALA A 3 3.14 -14.86 9.34
C ALA A 3 3.46 -16.07 10.26
N ARG A 4 3.23 -17.30 9.81
CA ARG A 4 3.57 -18.53 10.58
C ARG A 4 5.03 -18.95 10.46
N LEU A 5 5.73 -18.51 9.41
CA LEU A 5 7.18 -18.68 9.27
C LEU A 5 7.94 -17.70 10.18
N LEU A 6 7.45 -16.45 10.29
CA LEU A 6 8.02 -15.40 11.14
C LEU A 6 7.65 -15.58 12.61
N SER A 7 6.42 -16.02 12.89
CA SER A 7 5.94 -16.29 14.24
C SER A 7 5.11 -17.58 14.24
N PRO A 8 5.75 -18.74 14.52
CA PRO A 8 5.06 -20.01 14.60
C PRO A 8 4.01 -20.00 15.71
N ALA A 9 2.86 -20.61 15.47
CA ALA A 9 1.85 -20.79 16.50
C ALA A 9 2.32 -21.88 17.48
N THR A 10 2.89 -21.46 18.61
CA THR A 10 3.46 -22.34 19.65
C THR A 10 2.46 -22.78 20.71
N GLU A 11 1.26 -22.21 20.73
CA GLU A 11 0.21 -22.50 21.73
C GLU A 11 -1.03 -23.13 21.08
N SER A 12 -1.74 -23.95 21.85
CA SER A 12 -3.00 -24.55 21.39
C SER A 12 -4.06 -23.46 21.20
N SER A 13 -4.81 -23.52 20.09
CA SER A 13 -5.86 -22.55 19.76
C SER A 13 -6.94 -22.50 20.86
N GLN A 14 -6.98 -21.41 21.62
CA GLN A 14 -7.96 -21.19 22.69
C GLN A 14 -9.32 -20.67 22.20
N VAL A 15 -9.60 -20.76 20.89
CA VAL A 15 -10.89 -20.31 20.31
C VAL A 15 -11.98 -21.33 20.67
N SER A 16 -12.57 -21.16 21.86
CA SER A 16 -13.78 -21.86 22.26
C SER A 16 -15.00 -21.16 21.64
N PHE A 17 -15.66 -21.84 20.69
CA PHE A 17 -16.85 -21.35 19.98
C PHE A 17 -18.08 -21.11 20.90
N ASN A 18 -17.96 -21.37 22.20
CA ASN A 18 -19.06 -21.25 23.16
C ASN A 18 -19.27 -19.82 23.70
N ASN A 19 -18.38 -18.86 23.38
CA ASN A 19 -18.44 -17.47 23.85
C ASN A 19 -18.46 -16.43 22.70
N LEU A 20 -19.24 -16.70 21.65
CA LEU A 20 -19.52 -15.70 20.62
C LEU A 20 -20.59 -14.71 21.12
N SER A 21 -20.16 -13.69 21.84
CA SER A 21 -21.00 -12.52 22.14
C SER A 21 -21.06 -11.62 20.91
N PHE A 22 -22.13 -11.74 20.12
CA PHE A 22 -22.43 -10.77 19.07
C PHE A 22 -23.01 -9.51 19.71
N THR A 23 -22.14 -8.51 19.95
CA THR A 23 -22.53 -7.20 20.47
C THR A 23 -23.27 -6.34 19.44
N GLU A 24 -23.19 -6.67 18.15
CA GLU A 24 -23.94 -5.96 17.12
C GLU A 24 -25.32 -6.59 16.90
N THR A 25 -26.37 -5.76 17.02
CA THR A 25 -27.70 -6.12 16.54
C THR A 25 -27.62 -6.41 15.05
N PRO A 26 -27.90 -7.64 14.61
CA PRO A 26 -27.86 -7.97 13.19
C PRO A 26 -28.91 -7.15 12.44
N PRO A 27 -28.63 -6.74 11.19
CA PRO A 27 -29.58 -5.98 10.39
C PRO A 27 -30.87 -6.77 10.21
N LYS A 28 -32.03 -6.12 10.41
CA LYS A 28 -33.35 -6.78 10.39
C LYS A 28 -33.86 -7.04 8.99
N SER A 29 -33.28 -6.39 7.98
CA SER A 29 -33.67 -6.52 6.57
C SER A 29 -32.46 -6.43 5.64
N ILE A 30 -32.56 -7.05 4.46
CA ILE A 30 -31.55 -6.98 3.39
C ILE A 30 -31.29 -5.53 2.99
N ILE A 31 -32.34 -4.69 2.99
CA ILE A 31 -32.24 -3.27 2.67
C ILE A 31 -31.42 -2.53 3.73
N GLU A 32 -31.61 -2.84 5.01
CA GLU A 32 -30.88 -2.25 6.13
C GLU A 32 -29.41 -2.68 6.13
N ALA A 33 -29.14 -3.96 5.83
CA ALA A 33 -27.79 -4.48 5.66
C ALA A 33 -27.06 -3.77 4.51
N ALA A 34 -27.73 -3.58 3.37
CA ALA A 34 -27.19 -2.87 2.22
C ALA A 34 -26.93 -1.39 2.53
N ALA A 35 -27.85 -0.70 3.21
CA ALA A 35 -27.70 0.70 3.60
C ALA A 35 -26.50 0.90 4.56
N THR A 36 -26.39 0.05 5.59
CA THR A 36 -25.29 0.08 6.56
C THR A 36 -23.95 -0.23 5.89
N GLY A 37 -23.93 -1.23 5.00
CA GLY A 37 -22.76 -1.57 4.18
C GLY A 37 -22.32 -0.42 3.27
N ALA A 38 -23.26 0.25 2.61
CA ALA A 38 -22.98 1.40 1.75
C ALA A 38 -22.40 2.59 2.53
N MET A 39 -22.96 2.91 3.71
CA MET A 39 -22.44 3.99 4.56
C MET A 39 -21.03 3.69 5.08
N THR A 40 -20.76 2.44 5.45
CA THR A 40 -19.42 2.00 5.87
C THR A 40 -18.44 2.08 4.70
N GLY A 41 -18.85 1.59 3.52
CA GLY A 41 -18.07 1.66 2.30
C GLY A 41 -17.72 3.10 1.90
N LEU A 42 -18.66 4.05 2.02
CA LEU A 42 -18.40 5.47 1.74
C LEU A 42 -17.30 6.04 2.64
N LYS A 43 -17.32 5.75 3.94
CA LYS A 43 -16.29 6.23 4.89
C LYS A 43 -14.92 5.70 4.53
N ILE A 44 -14.84 4.42 4.19
CA ILE A 44 -13.58 3.78 3.76
C ILE A 44 -13.11 4.40 2.45
N ALA A 45 -13.99 4.54 1.45
CA ALA A 45 -13.67 5.12 0.15
C ALA A 45 -13.15 6.56 0.27
N ALA A 46 -13.83 7.40 1.06
CA ALA A 46 -13.39 8.76 1.31
C ALA A 46 -12.02 8.80 2.00
N GLY A 47 -11.83 7.98 3.04
CA GLY A 47 -10.54 7.90 3.75
C GLY A 47 -9.39 7.50 2.83
N VAL A 48 -9.56 6.45 2.02
CA VAL A 48 -8.53 6.01 1.07
C VAL A 48 -8.27 7.07 0.00
N ALA A 49 -9.32 7.71 -0.54
CA ALA A 49 -9.16 8.77 -1.53
C ALA A 49 -8.34 9.95 -0.97
N THR A 50 -8.58 10.35 0.27
CA THR A 50 -7.80 11.41 0.94
C THR A 50 -6.34 10.99 1.13
N VAL A 51 -6.09 9.77 1.60
CA VAL A 51 -4.74 9.26 1.80
C VAL A 51 -3.96 9.22 0.49
N VAL A 52 -4.56 8.70 -0.58
CA VAL A 52 -3.93 8.65 -1.92
C VAL A 52 -3.63 10.06 -2.43
N MET A 53 -4.55 11.01 -2.30
CA MET A 53 -4.28 12.39 -2.72
C MET A 53 -3.17 13.07 -1.92
N ALA A 54 -3.11 12.82 -0.60
CA ALA A 54 -2.02 13.34 0.23
C ALA A 54 -0.66 12.80 -0.24
N PHE A 55 -0.58 11.50 -0.54
CA PHE A 55 0.65 10.91 -1.07
C PHE A 55 1.03 11.50 -2.44
N PHE A 56 0.08 11.68 -3.37
CA PHE A 56 0.38 12.31 -4.66
C PHE A 56 0.91 13.74 -4.52
N ALA A 57 0.32 14.54 -3.62
CA ALA A 57 0.78 15.89 -3.36
C ALA A 57 2.22 15.91 -2.81
N ILE A 58 2.54 15.01 -1.88
CA ILE A 58 3.89 14.88 -1.33
C ILE A 58 4.89 14.45 -2.41
N ILE A 59 4.54 13.46 -3.23
CA ILE A 59 5.40 13.01 -4.34
C ILE A 59 5.66 14.16 -5.32
N ALA A 60 4.62 14.91 -5.70
CA ALA A 60 4.74 16.05 -6.60
C ALA A 60 5.64 17.16 -6.00
N LEU A 61 5.51 17.45 -4.70
CA LEU A 61 6.37 18.39 -4.00
C LEU A 61 7.83 17.94 -4.03
N ILE A 62 8.09 16.68 -3.71
CA ILE A 62 9.45 16.12 -3.71
C ILE A 62 10.02 16.15 -5.13
N ASN A 63 9.25 15.75 -6.14
CA ASN A 63 9.66 15.81 -7.54
C ASN A 63 9.94 17.26 -7.99
N GLY A 64 9.16 18.24 -7.51
CA GLY A 64 9.43 19.66 -7.74
C GLY A 64 10.76 20.11 -7.14
N ILE A 65 11.07 19.68 -5.91
CA ILE A 65 12.36 19.97 -5.25
C ILE A 65 13.51 19.29 -6.00
N ILE A 66 13.38 18.00 -6.32
CA ILE A 66 14.43 17.23 -7.02
C ILE A 66 14.65 17.80 -8.43
N GLY A 67 13.59 18.13 -9.17
CA GLY A 67 13.72 18.76 -10.49
C GLY A 67 14.35 20.15 -10.42
N GLY A 68 14.01 20.94 -9.39
CA GLY A 68 14.59 22.26 -9.17
C GLY A 68 16.08 22.22 -8.84
N VAL A 69 16.49 21.37 -7.89
CA VAL A 69 17.90 21.19 -7.51
C VAL A 69 18.67 20.42 -8.59
N GLY A 70 18.08 19.36 -9.13
CA GLY A 70 18.64 18.53 -10.20
C GLY A 70 18.87 19.29 -11.49
N GLY A 71 18.04 20.31 -11.77
CA GLY A 71 18.26 21.24 -12.87
C GLY A 71 19.60 21.99 -12.79
N TRP A 72 20.12 22.26 -11.58
CA TRP A 72 21.44 22.89 -11.40
C TRP A 72 22.60 21.93 -11.63
N PHE A 73 22.37 20.62 -11.45
CA PHE A 73 23.36 19.55 -11.65
C PHE A 73 23.24 18.86 -13.03
N GLY A 74 22.39 19.36 -13.93
CA GLY A 74 22.16 18.76 -15.25
C GLY A 74 21.25 17.52 -15.25
N PHE A 75 20.68 17.16 -14.09
CA PHE A 75 19.74 16.06 -13.89
C PHE A 75 18.30 16.56 -13.73
N ALA A 76 17.84 17.41 -14.66
CA ALA A 76 16.51 18.02 -14.61
C ALA A 76 15.34 17.00 -14.68
N HIS A 77 15.62 15.78 -15.16
CA HIS A 77 14.64 14.69 -15.27
C HIS A 77 14.69 13.70 -14.09
N ALA A 78 15.51 13.95 -13.06
CA ALA A 78 15.53 13.11 -11.89
C ALA A 78 14.20 13.26 -11.11
N SER A 79 13.57 12.13 -10.82
CA SER A 79 12.33 12.06 -10.04
C SER A 79 12.45 11.04 -8.92
N LEU A 80 11.60 11.15 -7.91
CA LEU A 80 11.53 10.22 -6.79
C LEU A 80 11.30 8.78 -7.28
N GLU A 81 10.48 8.61 -8.31
CA GLU A 81 10.21 7.32 -8.95
C GLU A 81 11.47 6.71 -9.57
N SER A 82 12.31 7.51 -10.22
CA SER A 82 13.58 7.03 -10.80
C SER A 82 14.57 6.56 -9.73
N ILE A 83 14.64 7.30 -8.60
CA ILE A 83 15.54 6.98 -7.48
C ILE A 83 15.07 5.69 -6.79
N LEU A 84 13.78 5.59 -6.48
CA LEU A 84 13.20 4.37 -5.89
C LEU A 84 13.28 3.19 -6.85
N GLY A 85 13.13 3.43 -8.16
CA GLY A 85 13.31 2.43 -9.20
C GLY A 85 14.70 1.81 -9.18
N TYR A 86 15.76 2.63 -9.12
CA TYR A 86 17.14 2.16 -8.99
C TYR A 86 17.37 1.40 -7.67
N LEU A 87 16.85 1.94 -6.56
CA LEU A 87 17.05 1.34 -5.23
C LEU A 87 16.35 -0.02 -5.09
N LEU A 88 15.17 -0.19 -5.68
CA LEU A 88 14.35 -1.41 -5.60
C LEU A 88 14.58 -2.37 -6.77
N ALA A 89 15.33 -1.97 -7.81
CA ALA A 89 15.64 -2.82 -8.96
C ALA A 89 16.25 -4.19 -8.60
N PRO A 90 17.18 -4.30 -7.63
CA PRO A 90 17.72 -5.61 -7.23
C PRO A 90 16.65 -6.54 -6.65
N LEU A 91 15.72 -6.01 -5.87
CA LEU A 91 14.61 -6.79 -5.30
C LEU A 91 13.64 -7.24 -6.40
N ALA A 92 13.33 -6.36 -7.35
CA ALA A 92 12.52 -6.67 -8.53
C ALA A 92 13.14 -7.79 -9.38
N TRP A 93 14.46 -7.79 -9.53
CA TRP A 93 15.18 -8.85 -10.23
C TRP A 93 15.07 -10.21 -9.53
N VAL A 94 15.20 -10.24 -8.20
CA VAL A 94 15.01 -11.47 -7.39
C VAL A 94 13.58 -12.01 -7.51
N MET A 95 12.59 -11.14 -7.71
CA MET A 95 11.20 -11.55 -8.01
C MET A 95 10.99 -12.06 -9.45
N GLY A 96 12.04 -12.13 -10.27
CA GLY A 96 12.00 -12.69 -11.62
C GLY A 96 11.67 -11.68 -12.72
N LEU A 97 11.68 -10.38 -12.44
CA LEU A 97 11.51 -9.35 -13.48
C LEU A 97 12.80 -9.21 -14.29
N THR A 98 12.83 -9.82 -15.47
CA THR A 98 14.02 -9.85 -16.35
C THR A 98 14.34 -8.51 -17.01
N GLY A 99 13.33 -7.65 -17.22
CA GLY A 99 13.51 -6.34 -17.86
C GLY A 99 14.07 -5.23 -16.96
N VAL A 100 14.21 -5.46 -15.65
CA VAL A 100 14.60 -4.40 -14.70
C VAL A 100 16.07 -4.00 -14.83
N MET A 101 16.94 -4.93 -15.25
CA MET A 101 18.37 -4.67 -15.46
C MET A 101 18.63 -3.78 -16.67
N GLN A 102 17.73 -3.76 -17.65
CA GLN A 102 17.84 -2.95 -18.88
C GLN A 102 17.58 -1.45 -18.64
N ILE A 103 17.07 -1.09 -17.46
CA ILE A 103 16.76 0.30 -17.05
C ILE A 103 17.96 0.95 -16.33
N LEU A 104 18.98 0.17 -15.97
CA LEU A 104 20.25 0.64 -15.43
C LEU A 104 21.18 1.00 -16.61
N PRO A 105 21.61 2.27 -16.78
CA PRO A 105 22.57 2.58 -17.82
C PRO A 105 23.94 2.00 -17.43
N GLY A 106 24.32 0.86 -18.01
CA GLY A 106 25.69 0.33 -17.82
C GLY A 106 25.93 -1.19 -17.83
N VAL A 107 24.96 -2.04 -18.22
CA VAL A 107 25.23 -3.45 -18.59
C VAL A 107 24.48 -3.81 -19.87
#